data_AF-A0A200QIZ2-F1
#
_entry.id   AF-A0A200QIZ2-F1
#
_cell.length_a   1.000
_cell.length_b   1.000
_cell.length_c   1.000
_cell.angle_alpha   90.00
_cell.angle_beta   90.00
_cell.angle_gamma   90.00
#
_symmetry.space_group_name_H-M   'P 1'
#
loop_
_entity.id
_entity.type
_entity.pdbx_description
1 polymer ?
#
loop_
_entity_poly.entity_id
_entity_poly.type
_entity_poly.pdbx_seq_one_letter_code
_entity_poly.pdbx_strand_id
1 'polypeptide(L)'
;MTVFCGAAGNRFLFSNERKLVNVWWPPFVDKIFYSSQQSLIEQEEAKKFRKLTNQFHKLVNVGLMDSMTRTHFENRWDNEKEVTVYPLVKNYTFSLACWSLLGINDQARVDELIKPFSMVTVGIISIPIDLPGTPFNRALKASKLIRKELLSIVNQRKMDLTSSSEKNNDASPKQDLLSQIILFSNDGKDTYKVMNEKEIADKILGLLIGGHDSVSVVITSVMKYLAELPDVYNEVLRGK
;
A
#
# COMPACT_ATOMS: atom_id res chain seq x y z
N MET A 1 29.59 3.71 1.52
CA MET A 1 28.48 2.74 1.46
C MET A 1 29.08 1.36 1.52
N THR A 2 28.64 0.53 2.46
CA THR A 2 29.07 -0.88 2.54
C THR A 2 27.90 -1.74 2.09
N VAL A 3 28.15 -2.71 1.20
CA VAL A 3 27.12 -3.61 0.69
C VAL A 3 27.27 -4.97 1.37
N PHE A 4 26.23 -5.41 2.06
CA PHE A 4 26.14 -6.76 2.63
C PHE A 4 25.38 -7.67 1.66
N CYS A 5 25.91 -8.86 1.41
CA CYS A 5 25.31 -9.86 0.52
C CYS A 5 25.27 -11.23 1.21
N GLY A 6 24.40 -12.12 0.70
CA GLY A 6 24.29 -13.49 1.17
C GLY A 6 23.60 -13.65 2.54
N ALA A 7 23.38 -14.90 2.95
CA ALA A 7 22.62 -15.23 4.15
C ALA A 7 23.24 -14.63 5.43
N ALA A 8 24.57 -14.67 5.58
CA ALA A 8 25.26 -14.14 6.76
C ALA A 8 25.10 -12.62 6.87
N GLY A 9 25.29 -11.88 5.78
CA GLY A 9 25.12 -10.42 5.74
C GLY A 9 23.67 -10.01 6.03
N ASN A 10 22.70 -10.67 5.38
CA ASN A 10 21.28 -10.42 5.62
C ASN A 10 20.89 -10.73 7.07
N ARG A 11 21.38 -11.84 7.64
CA ARG A 11 21.14 -12.20 9.05
C ARG A 11 21.71 -11.14 9.99
N PHE A 12 22.91 -10.64 9.73
CA PHE A 12 23.51 -9.57 10.51
C PHE A 12 22.62 -8.32 10.51
N LEU A 13 22.18 -7.86 9.34
CA LEU A 13 21.31 -6.69 9.23
C LEU A 13 19.98 -6.89 9.96
N PHE A 14 19.25 -7.95 9.65
CA PHE A 14 17.90 -8.15 10.19
C PHE A 14 17.85 -8.55 11.68
N SER A 15 18.93 -9.13 12.23
CA SER A 15 19.00 -9.49 13.66
C SER A 15 19.44 -8.32 14.55
N ASN A 16 19.99 -7.26 13.95
CA ASN A 16 20.55 -6.11 14.64
C ASN A 16 19.83 -4.79 14.36
N GLU A 17 18.64 -4.85 13.75
CA GLU A 17 17.76 -3.70 13.58
C GLU A 17 17.45 -3.05 14.94
N ARG A 18 17.74 -1.75 15.04
CA ARG A 18 17.69 -0.92 16.26
C ARG A 18 18.72 -1.25 17.35
N LYS A 19 19.72 -2.08 17.04
CA LYS A 19 20.86 -2.39 17.93
C LYS A 19 22.17 -1.84 17.37
N LEU A 20 22.48 -2.23 16.13
CA LEU A 20 23.71 -1.83 15.43
C LEU A 20 23.40 -1.11 14.12
N VAL A 21 22.20 -1.30 13.57
CA VAL A 21 21.75 -0.67 12.33
C VAL A 21 20.33 -0.15 12.51
N ASN A 22 19.96 0.88 11.75
CA ASN A 22 18.61 1.41 11.67
C ASN A 22 18.20 1.49 10.20
N VAL A 23 16.91 1.32 9.92
CA VAL A 23 16.34 1.65 8.60
C VAL A 23 16.71 3.09 8.23
N TRP A 24 17.22 3.25 7.02
CA TRP A 24 17.61 4.54 6.47
C TRP A 24 17.07 4.67 5.05
N TRP A 25 16.43 5.81 4.77
CA TRP A 25 16.02 6.22 3.43
C TRP A 25 16.78 7.48 3.02
N PRO A 26 17.07 7.66 1.72
CA PRO A 26 17.68 8.88 1.24
C PRO A 26 16.83 10.13 1.59
N PRO A 27 17.43 11.26 2.02
CA PRO A 27 16.68 12.44 2.46
C PRO A 27 15.73 13.04 1.42
N PHE A 28 15.88 12.71 0.12
CA PHE A 28 14.94 13.17 -0.90
C PHE A 28 13.57 12.49 -0.78
N VAL A 29 13.47 11.33 -0.13
CA VAL A 29 12.21 10.62 0.13
C VAL A 29 11.31 11.43 1.06
N ASP A 30 11.87 12.21 1.99
CA ASP A 30 11.15 13.18 2.85
C ASP A 30 10.48 14.30 2.05
N LYS A 31 10.83 14.50 0.78
CA LYS A 31 10.14 15.48 -0.08
C LYS A 31 8.84 14.92 -0.65
N ILE A 32 8.71 13.58 -0.65
CA ILE A 32 7.55 12.85 -1.15
C ILE A 32 6.60 12.48 0.00
N PHE A 33 7.13 12.01 1.13
CA PHE A 33 6.37 11.70 2.36
C PHE A 33 6.62 12.78 3.42
N TYR A 34 5.65 13.14 4.27
CA TYR A 34 5.88 14.10 5.37
C TYR A 34 6.76 13.53 6.50
N SER A 35 6.87 12.21 6.66
CA SER A 35 7.60 11.57 7.77
C SER A 35 8.43 10.34 7.35
N SER A 36 9.62 10.52 6.77
CA SER A 36 10.56 9.39 6.54
C SER A 36 11.69 9.28 7.57
N GLN A 37 11.85 10.26 8.47
CA GLN A 37 12.91 10.27 9.50
C GLN A 37 12.44 9.81 10.87
N GLN A 38 12.81 8.58 11.24
CA GLN A 38 12.46 7.93 12.51
C GLN A 38 13.06 8.63 13.74
N SER A 39 12.29 9.50 14.40
CA SER A 39 12.56 9.90 15.78
C SER A 39 12.32 8.73 16.76
N LEU A 40 12.82 8.81 18.00
CA LEU A 40 12.59 7.77 19.03
C LEU A 40 11.09 7.55 19.32
N ILE A 41 10.27 8.60 19.23
CA ILE A 41 8.81 8.56 19.40
C ILE A 41 8.17 7.76 18.25
N GLU A 42 8.69 7.91 17.03
CA GLU A 42 8.22 7.15 15.87
C GLU A 42 8.56 5.66 15.94
N GLN A 43 9.53 5.25 16.77
CA GLN A 43 9.91 3.83 16.90
C GLN A 43 8.87 3.01 17.66
N GLU A 44 8.28 3.55 18.73
CA GLU A 44 7.20 2.89 19.45
C GLU A 44 5.91 2.91 18.64
N GLU A 45 5.66 4.02 17.95
CA GLU A 45 4.56 4.15 17.00
C GLU A 45 4.69 3.13 15.85
N ALA A 46 5.90 2.92 15.32
CA ALA A 46 6.16 1.92 14.28
C ALA A 46 5.94 0.48 14.77
N LYS A 47 6.31 0.15 16.01
CA LYS A 47 6.01 -1.18 16.60
C LYS A 47 4.51 -1.43 16.68
N LYS A 48 3.75 -0.43 17.13
CA LYS A 48 2.30 -0.49 17.25
C LYS A 48 1.60 -0.55 15.89
N PHE A 49 2.00 0.31 14.97
CA PHE A 49 1.53 0.28 13.59
C PHE A 49 1.82 -1.09 12.94
N ARG A 50 3.00 -1.65 13.17
CA ARG A 50 3.33 -3.01 12.71
C ARG A 50 2.45 -4.09 13.36
N LYS A 51 2.13 -3.97 14.65
CA LYS A 51 1.21 -4.89 15.33
C LYS A 51 -0.19 -4.82 14.70
N LEU A 52 -0.66 -3.63 14.36
CA LEU A 52 -1.93 -3.40 13.68
C LEU A 52 -1.92 -3.98 12.26
N THR A 53 -0.91 -3.64 11.44
CA THR A 53 -0.81 -4.14 10.06
C THR A 53 -0.59 -5.64 10.00
N ASN A 54 0.05 -6.27 11.00
CA ASN A 54 0.14 -7.73 11.08
C ASN A 54 -1.24 -8.41 11.23
N GLN A 55 -2.25 -7.70 11.74
CA GLN A 55 -3.62 -8.20 11.84
C GLN A 55 -4.45 -7.91 10.59
N PHE A 56 -3.88 -7.21 9.60
CA PHE A 56 -4.57 -6.87 8.34
C PHE A 56 -5.12 -8.10 7.63
N HIS A 57 -4.45 -9.25 7.71
CA HIS A 57 -4.93 -10.50 7.11
C HIS A 57 -6.33 -10.90 7.61
N LYS A 58 -6.75 -10.44 8.81
CA LYS A 58 -8.09 -10.73 9.37
C LYS A 58 -9.19 -9.91 8.70
N LEU A 59 -8.81 -8.83 8.01
CA LEU A 59 -9.70 -7.91 7.31
C LEU A 59 -9.82 -8.24 5.83
N VAL A 60 -8.89 -9.04 5.31
CA VAL A 60 -8.92 -9.47 3.92
C VAL A 60 -10.03 -10.49 3.74
N ASN A 61 -11.08 -10.07 3.04
CA ASN A 61 -12.14 -10.96 2.60
C ASN A 61 -11.70 -11.66 1.30
N VAL A 62 -11.31 -12.94 1.42
CA VAL A 62 -10.87 -13.77 0.29
C VAL A 62 -11.97 -13.93 -0.76
N GLY A 63 -13.24 -14.05 -0.35
CA GLY A 63 -14.36 -14.18 -1.29
C GLY A 63 -14.57 -12.91 -2.12
N LEU A 64 -14.44 -11.73 -1.50
CA LEU A 64 -14.52 -10.46 -2.23
C LEU A 64 -13.31 -10.27 -3.15
N MET A 65 -12.11 -10.66 -2.70
CA MET A 65 -10.92 -10.66 -3.56
C MET A 65 -11.10 -11.58 -4.78
N ASP A 66 -11.65 -12.79 -4.60
CA ASP A 66 -11.98 -13.71 -5.70
C ASP A 66 -13.00 -13.10 -6.66
N SER A 67 -14.06 -12.48 -6.13
CA SER A 67 -15.06 -11.78 -6.94
C SER A 67 -14.46 -10.65 -7.77
N MET A 68 -13.60 -9.81 -7.18
CA MET A 68 -12.87 -8.76 -7.90
C MET A 68 -11.90 -9.33 -8.94
N THR A 69 -11.25 -10.46 -8.63
CA THR A 69 -10.36 -11.18 -9.55
C THR A 69 -11.13 -11.65 -10.80
N ARG A 70 -12.28 -12.31 -10.60
CA ARG A 70 -13.13 -12.80 -11.71
C ARG A 70 -13.63 -11.65 -12.57
N THR A 71 -14.16 -10.61 -11.93
CA THR A 71 -14.60 -9.38 -12.61
C THR A 71 -13.48 -8.74 -13.43
N HIS A 72 -12.23 -8.80 -12.95
CA HIS A 72 -11.08 -8.30 -13.70
C HIS A 72 -10.82 -9.13 -14.97
N PHE A 73 -10.86 -10.46 -14.88
CA PHE A 73 -10.73 -11.34 -16.04
C PHE A 73 -11.86 -11.11 -17.05
N GLU A 74 -13.11 -11.13 -16.60
CA GLU A 74 -14.31 -10.93 -17.43
C GLU A 74 -14.27 -9.62 -18.22
N ASN A 75 -13.82 -8.53 -17.59
CA ASN A 75 -13.85 -7.21 -18.21
C ASN A 75 -12.60 -6.86 -19.04
N ARG A 76 -11.46 -7.50 -18.78
CA ARG A 76 -10.15 -7.04 -19.31
C ARG A 76 -9.36 -8.12 -20.05
N TRP A 77 -9.77 -9.38 -19.97
CA TRP A 77 -9.06 -10.52 -20.54
C TRP A 77 -9.97 -11.32 -21.45
N ASP A 78 -11.20 -11.58 -21.01
CA ASP A 78 -12.14 -12.37 -21.79
C ASP A 78 -12.44 -11.67 -23.11
N ASN A 79 -12.50 -12.46 -24.18
CA ASN A 79 -12.69 -12.02 -25.57
C ASN A 79 -11.51 -11.25 -26.20
N GLU A 80 -10.41 -11.04 -25.47
CA GLU A 80 -9.17 -10.50 -26.04
C GLU A 80 -8.33 -11.63 -26.66
N LYS A 81 -7.80 -11.40 -27.87
CA LYS A 81 -6.91 -12.37 -28.54
C LYS A 81 -5.52 -12.40 -27.90
N GLU A 82 -5.08 -11.27 -27.39
CA GLU A 82 -3.78 -11.07 -26.78
C GLU A 82 -3.92 -9.99 -25.71
N VAL A 83 -3.26 -10.18 -24.57
CA VAL A 83 -3.24 -9.20 -23.48
C VAL A 83 -1.82 -8.91 -23.03
N THR A 84 -1.55 -7.63 -22.73
CA THR A 84 -0.33 -7.27 -22.01
C THR A 84 -0.59 -7.34 -20.51
N VAL A 85 -0.02 -8.35 -19.87
CA VAL A 85 -0.30 -8.73 -18.47
C VAL A 85 0.03 -7.62 -17.47
N TYR A 86 1.25 -7.09 -17.53
CA TYR A 86 1.76 -6.21 -16.48
C TYR A 86 0.90 -4.94 -16.29
N PRO A 87 0.49 -4.19 -17.33
CA PRO A 87 -0.42 -3.05 -17.17
C PRO A 87 -1.79 -3.42 -16.57
N LEU A 88 -2.37 -4.55 -16.97
CA LEU A 88 -3.67 -5.01 -16.47
C LEU A 88 -3.61 -5.37 -14.99
N VAL A 89 -2.63 -6.20 -14.63
CA VAL A 89 -2.38 -6.62 -13.26
C VAL A 89 -2.02 -5.43 -12.38
N LYS A 90 -1.26 -4.45 -12.90
CA LYS A 90 -0.90 -3.24 -12.16
C LYS A 90 -2.14 -2.42 -11.78
N ASN A 91 -3.08 -2.22 -12.71
CA ASN A 91 -4.35 -1.58 -12.37
C ASN A 91 -5.14 -2.42 -11.35
N TYR A 92 -5.26 -3.72 -11.59
CA TYR A 92 -5.95 -4.65 -10.70
C TYR A 92 -5.43 -4.63 -9.26
N THR A 93 -4.11 -4.70 -9.05
CA THR A 93 -3.53 -4.68 -7.70
C THR A 93 -3.72 -3.32 -7.03
N PHE A 94 -3.81 -2.24 -7.80
CA PHE A 94 -4.13 -0.92 -7.26
C PHE A 94 -5.57 -0.86 -6.77
N SER A 95 -6.53 -1.35 -7.59
CA SER A 95 -7.94 -1.46 -7.19
C SER A 95 -8.11 -2.31 -5.92
N LEU A 96 -7.43 -3.45 -5.82
CA LEU A 96 -7.43 -4.27 -4.61
C LEU A 96 -6.85 -3.55 -3.39
N ALA A 97 -5.76 -2.79 -3.57
CA ALA A 97 -5.16 -2.03 -2.48
C ALA A 97 -6.09 -0.89 -2.02
N CYS A 98 -6.73 -0.18 -2.96
CA CYS A 98 -7.75 0.83 -2.65
C CYS A 98 -8.96 0.25 -1.91
N TRP A 99 -9.47 -0.89 -2.35
CA TRP A 99 -10.56 -1.58 -1.66
C TRP A 99 -10.15 -2.01 -0.25
N SER A 100 -9.06 -2.76 -0.12
CA SER A 100 -8.68 -3.37 1.16
C SER A 100 -8.18 -2.36 2.20
N LEU A 101 -7.49 -1.29 1.76
CA LEU A 101 -6.93 -0.27 2.65
C LEU A 101 -7.90 0.87 2.92
N LEU A 102 -8.70 1.28 1.92
CA LEU A 102 -9.54 2.49 1.98
C LEU A 102 -11.03 2.19 1.88
N GLY A 103 -11.45 0.97 1.58
CA GLY A 103 -12.85 0.64 1.31
C GLY A 103 -13.40 1.30 0.04
N ILE A 104 -12.52 1.65 -0.92
CA ILE A 104 -12.93 2.28 -2.19
C ILE A 104 -13.15 1.20 -3.25
N ASN A 105 -14.40 1.03 -3.68
CA ASN A 105 -14.82 0.09 -4.73
C ASN A 105 -15.21 0.78 -6.04
N ASP A 106 -15.36 2.09 -6.03
CA ASP A 106 -15.71 2.85 -7.23
C ASP A 106 -14.49 2.97 -8.16
N GLN A 107 -14.58 2.37 -9.34
CA GLN A 107 -13.46 2.33 -10.29
C GLN A 107 -13.09 3.73 -10.79
N ALA A 108 -14.05 4.65 -10.94
CA ALA A 108 -13.75 6.02 -11.34
C ALA A 108 -12.85 6.72 -10.30
N ARG A 109 -13.17 6.56 -9.00
CA ARG A 109 -12.32 7.06 -7.92
C ARG A 109 -10.95 6.39 -7.88
N VAL A 110 -10.87 5.09 -8.17
CA VAL A 110 -9.58 4.39 -8.26
C VAL A 110 -8.73 4.95 -9.41
N ASP A 111 -9.33 5.18 -10.58
CA ASP A 111 -8.65 5.73 -11.76
C ASP A 111 -8.16 7.18 -11.55
N GLU A 112 -8.86 7.97 -10.73
CA GLU A 112 -8.39 9.29 -10.31
C GLU A 112 -7.12 9.21 -9.43
N LEU A 113 -7.07 8.22 -8.53
CA LEU A 113 -5.97 8.05 -7.58
C LEU A 113 -4.72 7.42 -8.23
N ILE A 114 -4.90 6.50 -9.19
CA ILE A 114 -3.79 5.73 -9.77
C ILE A 114 -2.81 6.65 -10.54
N LYS A 115 -3.32 7.70 -11.18
CA LYS A 115 -2.51 8.61 -11.99
C LYS A 115 -1.45 9.36 -11.16
N PRO A 116 -1.79 10.17 -10.14
CA PRO A 116 -0.78 10.80 -9.29
C PRO A 116 0.05 9.77 -8.52
N PHE A 117 -0.55 8.65 -8.10
CA PHE A 117 0.18 7.59 -7.41
C PHE A 117 1.30 6.97 -8.27
N SER A 118 1.05 6.68 -9.54
CA SER A 118 2.04 6.13 -10.47
C SER A 118 3.24 7.06 -10.67
N MET A 119 3.02 8.39 -10.63
CA MET A 119 4.12 9.35 -10.72
C MET A 119 4.97 9.36 -9.45
N VAL A 120 4.35 9.14 -8.28
CA VAL A 120 5.05 9.05 -6.99
C VAL A 120 5.95 7.82 -6.94
N THR A 121 5.43 6.64 -7.30
CA THR A 121 6.20 5.37 -7.28
C THR A 121 7.44 5.44 -8.18
N VAL A 122 7.29 5.95 -9.41
CA VAL A 122 8.42 6.17 -10.31
C VAL A 122 9.44 7.17 -9.74
N GLY A 123 8.97 8.23 -9.07
CA GLY A 123 9.84 9.25 -8.51
C GLY A 123 10.73 8.79 -7.36
N ILE A 124 10.20 7.94 -6.47
CA ILE A 124 10.90 7.47 -5.27
C ILE A 124 12.18 6.69 -5.64
N ILE A 125 12.16 5.96 -6.75
CA ILE A 125 13.29 5.17 -7.25
C ILE A 125 14.13 5.88 -8.32
N SER A 126 13.77 7.12 -8.68
CA SER A 126 14.46 7.88 -9.72
C SER A 126 15.64 8.68 -9.18
N ILE A 127 16.50 9.16 -10.08
CA ILE A 127 17.55 10.12 -9.72
C ILE A 127 16.87 11.40 -9.19
N PRO A 128 17.25 11.90 -8.00
CA PRO A 128 16.55 12.98 -7.31
C PRO A 128 16.88 14.37 -7.88
N ILE A 129 16.65 14.56 -9.19
CA ILE A 129 16.87 15.82 -9.90
C ILE A 129 15.54 16.56 -10.00
N ASP A 130 15.44 17.71 -9.35
CA ASP A 130 14.25 18.56 -9.38
C ASP A 130 14.30 19.59 -10.52
N LEU A 131 14.14 19.10 -11.76
CA LEU A 131 14.06 19.93 -12.96
C LEU A 131 12.74 19.65 -13.71
N PRO A 132 12.16 20.65 -14.40
CA PRO A 132 10.94 20.43 -15.19
C PRO A 132 11.08 19.24 -16.14
N GLY A 133 10.12 18.31 -16.09
CA GLY A 133 10.14 17.12 -16.95
C GLY A 133 10.93 15.92 -16.41
N THR A 134 11.63 16.04 -15.28
CA THR A 134 12.24 14.86 -14.64
C THR A 134 11.19 14.02 -13.90
N PRO A 135 11.43 12.71 -13.71
CA PRO A 135 10.55 11.87 -12.91
C PRO A 135 10.40 12.37 -11.47
N PHE A 136 11.49 12.79 -10.84
CA PHE A 136 11.46 13.31 -9.47
C PHE A 136 10.64 14.60 -9.35
N ASN A 137 10.78 15.57 -10.26
CA ASN A 137 9.96 16.79 -10.24
C ASN A 137 8.46 16.48 -10.40
N ARG A 138 8.10 15.56 -11.30
CA ARG A 138 6.71 15.11 -11.45
C ARG A 138 6.18 14.45 -10.18
N ALA A 139 7.00 13.63 -9.54
CA ALA A 139 6.65 12.96 -8.30
C ALA A 139 6.45 13.94 -7.14
N LEU A 140 7.23 15.02 -7.03
CA LEU A 140 7.01 16.07 -6.02
C LEU A 140 5.67 16.78 -6.20
N LYS A 141 5.23 17.01 -7.44
CA LYS A 141 3.92 17.59 -7.74
C LYS A 141 2.81 16.60 -7.44
N ALA A 142 2.96 15.36 -7.89
CA ALA A 142 2.00 14.30 -7.68
C ALA A 142 1.86 13.91 -6.20
N SER A 143 2.94 13.97 -5.41
CA SER A 143 2.92 13.70 -3.98
C SER A 143 2.05 14.71 -3.23
N LYS A 144 2.04 15.98 -3.64
CA LYS A 144 1.14 17.00 -3.07
C LYS A 144 -0.31 16.70 -3.36
N LEU A 145 -0.62 16.26 -4.59
CA LEU A 145 -1.98 15.90 -5.00
C LEU A 145 -2.46 14.67 -4.24
N ILE A 146 -1.72 13.56 -4.27
CA ILE A 146 -2.17 12.32 -3.63
C ILE A 146 -2.29 12.47 -2.11
N ARG A 147 -1.38 13.22 -1.46
CA ARG A 147 -1.48 13.49 -0.01
C ARG A 147 -2.71 14.32 0.33
N LYS A 148 -3.11 15.26 -0.52
CA LYS A 148 -4.37 16.02 -0.34
C LYS A 148 -5.59 15.11 -0.46
N GLU A 149 -5.63 14.25 -1.48
CA GLU A 149 -6.73 13.29 -1.68
C GLU A 149 -6.84 12.31 -0.51
N LEU A 150 -5.71 11.72 -0.08
CA LEU A 150 -5.67 10.81 1.05
C LEU A 150 -6.06 11.51 2.36
N LEU A 151 -5.60 12.73 2.60
CA LEU A 151 -6.02 13.52 3.76
C LEU A 151 -7.53 13.77 3.76
N SER A 152 -8.13 14.07 2.61
CA SER A 152 -9.58 14.20 2.47
C SER A 152 -10.31 12.90 2.81
N ILE A 153 -9.81 11.76 2.34
CA ILE A 153 -10.36 10.43 2.63
C ILE A 153 -10.28 10.12 4.13
N VAL A 154 -9.15 10.41 4.77
CA VAL A 154 -8.94 10.24 6.21
C VAL A 154 -9.91 11.10 7.01
N ASN A 155 -10.05 12.39 6.67
CA ASN A 155 -10.96 13.31 7.34
C ASN A 155 -12.41 12.86 7.23
N GLN A 156 -12.85 12.51 6.01
CA GLN A 156 -14.21 12.00 5.79
C GLN A 156 -14.46 10.73 6.61
N ARG A 157 -13.51 9.79 6.59
CA ARG A 157 -13.63 8.56 7.37
C ARG A 157 -13.75 8.82 8.86
N LYS A 158 -12.99 9.78 9.39
CA LYS A 158 -13.06 10.15 10.81
C LYS A 158 -14.46 10.66 11.18
N MET A 159 -15.07 11.51 10.34
CA MET A 159 -16.44 12.01 10.53
C MET A 159 -17.50 10.89 10.44
N ASP A 160 -17.34 9.96 9.49
CA ASP A 160 -18.24 8.82 9.34
C ASP A 160 -18.20 7.93 10.61
N LEU A 161 -17.02 7.69 11.17
CA LEU A 161 -16.85 6.88 12.37
C LEU A 161 -17.45 7.54 13.62
N THR A 162 -17.28 8.86 13.81
CA THR A 162 -17.85 9.59 14.96
C THR A 162 -19.38 9.65 14.88
N SER A 163 -19.94 9.92 13.70
CA SER A 163 -21.40 9.97 13.51
C SER A 163 -22.07 8.60 13.62
N SER A 164 -21.35 7.52 13.28
CA SER A 164 -21.85 6.14 13.42
C SER A 164 -21.86 5.69 14.88
N SER A 165 -20.87 6.07 15.69
CA SER A 165 -20.85 5.77 17.13
C SER A 165 -21.97 6.45 17.92
N GLU A 166 -22.55 7.54 17.39
CA GLU A 166 -23.66 8.25 18.02
C GLU A 166 -25.04 7.70 17.63
N LYS A 167 -25.15 6.94 16.53
CA LYS A 167 -26.46 6.62 15.93
C LYS A 167 -26.88 5.16 15.98
N ASN A 168 -26.00 4.16 16.12
CA ASN A 168 -26.41 2.75 16.20
C ASN A 168 -25.34 1.85 16.85
N ASN A 169 -25.75 1.05 17.82
CA ASN A 169 -24.93 0.02 18.48
C ASN A 169 -24.81 -1.30 17.66
N ASP A 170 -25.28 -1.31 16.40
CA ASP A 170 -25.54 -2.54 15.63
C ASP A 170 -24.91 -2.53 14.21
N ALA A 171 -24.29 -1.43 13.79
CA ALA A 171 -23.52 -1.39 12.55
C ALA A 171 -22.05 -1.72 12.85
N SER A 172 -21.61 -2.93 12.48
CA SER A 172 -20.19 -3.29 12.53
C SER A 172 -19.38 -2.20 11.82
N PRO A 173 -18.35 -1.60 12.47
CA PRO A 173 -17.52 -0.58 11.84
C PRO A 173 -16.99 -1.11 10.50
N LYS A 174 -16.98 -0.27 9.45
CA LYS A 174 -16.33 -0.61 8.16
C LYS A 174 -14.95 -1.22 8.45
N GLN A 175 -14.77 -2.49 8.13
CA GLN A 175 -13.61 -3.28 8.57
C GLN A 175 -12.36 -3.07 7.69
N ASP A 176 -12.28 -2.00 6.91
CA ASP A 176 -11.07 -1.69 6.16
C ASP A 176 -9.95 -1.17 7.09
N LEU A 177 -8.71 -1.24 6.61
CA LEU A 177 -7.54 -0.92 7.44
C LEU A 177 -7.50 0.56 7.87
N LEU A 178 -7.96 1.50 7.04
CA LEU A 178 -8.01 2.91 7.40
C LEU A 178 -8.89 3.13 8.63
N SER A 179 -10.07 2.50 8.68
CA SER A 179 -10.94 2.58 9.86
C SER A 179 -10.24 2.05 11.10
N GLN A 180 -9.51 0.93 10.99
CA GLN A 180 -8.75 0.39 12.12
C GLN A 180 -7.61 1.29 12.57
N ILE A 181 -6.88 1.91 11.63
CA ILE A 181 -5.80 2.86 11.94
C ILE A 181 -6.38 4.05 12.71
N ILE A 182 -7.53 4.58 12.29
CA ILE A 182 -8.20 5.71 12.97
C ILE A 182 -8.67 5.30 14.37
N LEU A 183 -9.34 4.15 14.51
CA LEU A 183 -9.81 3.67 15.81
C LEU A 183 -8.64 3.40 16.77
N PHE A 184 -7.57 2.78 16.27
CA PHE A 184 -6.35 2.54 17.05
C PHE A 184 -5.69 3.85 17.51
N SER A 185 -5.67 4.88 16.65
CA SER A 185 -5.13 6.19 16.99
C SER A 185 -5.90 6.90 18.12
N ASN A 186 -7.19 6.56 18.29
CA ASN A 186 -8.09 7.22 19.24
C ASN A 186 -8.32 6.44 20.55
N ASP A 187 -7.78 5.21 20.72
CA ASP A 187 -8.12 4.32 21.85
C ASP A 187 -7.68 4.84 23.24
N GLY A 188 -6.97 5.97 23.35
CA GLY A 188 -6.78 6.73 24.61
C GLY A 188 -6.11 6.00 25.80
N LYS A 189 -5.86 4.69 25.69
CA LYS A 189 -5.23 3.82 26.70
C LYS A 189 -3.71 3.94 26.73
N ASP A 190 -3.16 4.76 25.84
CA ASP A 190 -1.74 4.94 25.66
C ASP A 190 -1.37 6.41 25.91
N THR A 191 -0.36 6.64 26.73
CA THR A 191 0.20 7.95 27.12
C THR A 191 0.89 8.70 25.98
N TYR A 192 0.68 8.31 24.73
CA TYR A 192 1.44 8.76 23.56
C TYR A 192 0.56 9.59 22.61
N LYS A 193 1.22 10.41 21.80
CA LYS A 193 0.59 11.33 20.84
C LYS A 193 -0.35 10.57 19.89
N VAL A 194 -1.61 10.99 19.86
CA VAL A 194 -2.60 10.60 18.83
C VAL A 194 -2.01 10.91 17.45
N MET A 195 -2.05 9.94 16.54
CA MET A 195 -1.58 10.12 15.17
C MET A 195 -2.49 11.14 14.48
N ASN A 196 -1.90 12.19 13.92
CA ASN A 196 -2.68 13.18 13.19
C ASN A 196 -3.05 12.67 11.79
N GLU A 197 -4.00 13.34 11.15
CA GLU A 197 -4.57 12.89 9.88
C GLU A 197 -3.55 12.89 8.74
N LYS A 198 -2.52 13.76 8.80
CA LYS A 198 -1.42 13.77 7.82
C LYS A 198 -0.50 12.55 7.99
N GLU A 199 -0.17 12.20 9.24
CA GLU A 199 0.61 11.00 9.56
C GLU A 199 -0.15 9.73 9.12
N ILE A 200 -1.47 9.67 9.32
CA ILE A 200 -2.31 8.57 8.81
C ILE A 200 -2.28 8.52 7.29
N ALA A 201 -2.48 9.65 6.61
CA ALA A 201 -2.46 9.73 5.15
C ALA A 201 -1.12 9.26 4.55
N ASP A 202 0.01 9.59 5.17
CA ASP A 202 1.33 9.15 4.72
C ASP A 202 1.55 7.64 4.91
N LYS A 203 1.10 7.08 6.05
CA LYS A 203 1.17 5.63 6.27
C LYS A 203 0.34 4.85 5.26
N ILE A 204 -0.85 5.36 4.96
CA ILE A 204 -1.71 4.82 3.90
C ILE A 204 -1.01 4.89 2.55
N LEU A 205 -0.36 6.01 2.21
CA LEU A 205 0.39 6.13 0.96
C LEU A 205 1.50 5.08 0.88
N GLY A 206 2.27 4.90 1.96
CA GLY A 206 3.31 3.86 2.04
C GLY A 206 2.75 2.44 1.88
N LEU A 207 1.60 2.15 2.49
CA LEU A 207 0.91 0.86 2.35
C LEU A 207 0.39 0.62 0.93
N LEU A 208 -0.18 1.64 0.27
CA LEU A 208 -0.60 1.56 -1.13
C LEU A 208 0.59 1.23 -2.03
N ILE A 209 1.74 1.89 -1.84
CA ILE A 209 2.97 1.63 -2.59
C ILE A 209 3.41 0.17 -2.41
N GLY A 210 3.47 -0.30 -1.16
CA GLY A 210 3.86 -1.66 -0.84
C GLY A 210 2.91 -2.72 -1.41
N GLY A 211 1.60 -2.48 -1.29
CA GLY A 211 0.55 -3.43 -1.70
C GLY A 211 0.27 -3.49 -3.21
N HIS A 212 0.73 -2.51 -3.98
CA HIS A 212 0.50 -2.43 -5.42
C HIS A 212 1.68 -2.94 -6.26
N ASP A 213 2.84 -2.28 -6.15
CA ASP A 213 3.93 -2.47 -7.12
C ASP A 213 4.53 -3.87 -6.97
N SER A 214 4.81 -4.30 -5.73
CA SER A 214 5.41 -5.60 -5.46
C SER A 214 4.53 -6.76 -5.91
N VAL A 215 3.21 -6.68 -5.62
CA VAL A 215 2.23 -7.70 -5.98
C VAL A 215 2.06 -7.79 -7.50
N SER A 216 2.06 -6.65 -8.20
CA SER A 216 1.95 -6.62 -9.65
C SER A 216 3.10 -7.35 -10.35
N VAL A 217 4.33 -7.18 -9.83
CA VAL A 217 5.53 -7.86 -10.32
C VAL A 217 5.46 -9.36 -10.03
N VAL A 218 5.00 -9.76 -8.84
CA VAL A 218 4.86 -11.18 -8.48
C VAL A 218 3.87 -11.88 -9.40
N ILE A 219 2.65 -11.34 -9.57
CA ILE A 219 1.63 -11.96 -10.44
C ILE A 219 2.14 -12.06 -11.88
N THR A 220 2.76 -10.99 -12.41
CA THR A 220 3.35 -11.00 -13.76
C THR A 220 4.45 -12.05 -13.89
N SER A 221 5.29 -12.20 -12.86
CA SER A 221 6.36 -13.21 -12.86
C SER A 221 5.80 -14.62 -12.81
N VAL A 222 4.78 -14.87 -11.98
CA VAL A 222 4.08 -16.17 -11.92
C VAL A 222 3.52 -16.53 -13.29
N MET A 223 2.81 -15.60 -13.94
CA MET A 223 2.29 -15.79 -15.30
C MET A 223 3.39 -16.15 -16.30
N LYS A 224 4.50 -15.41 -16.29
CA LYS A 224 5.66 -15.69 -17.14
C LYS A 224 6.21 -17.10 -16.92
N TYR A 225 6.46 -17.49 -15.67
CA TYR A 225 7.05 -18.79 -15.36
C TYR A 225 6.11 -19.95 -15.66
N LEU A 226 4.80 -19.79 -15.46
CA LEU A 226 3.82 -20.80 -15.86
C LEU A 226 3.79 -20.99 -17.37
N ALA A 227 3.93 -19.90 -18.15
CA ALA A 227 4.00 -19.99 -19.61
C ALA A 227 5.30 -20.65 -20.10
N GLU A 228 6.42 -20.39 -19.43
CA GLU A 228 7.74 -20.94 -19.79
C GLU A 228 7.98 -22.37 -19.28
N LEU A 229 7.20 -22.84 -18.30
CA LEU A 229 7.34 -24.16 -17.67
C LEU A 229 6.03 -24.96 -17.75
N PRO A 230 5.72 -25.57 -18.91
CA PRO A 230 4.45 -26.28 -19.13
C PRO A 230 4.19 -27.40 -18.13
N ASP A 231 5.21 -28.12 -17.68
CA ASP A 231 5.06 -29.19 -16.68
C ASP A 231 4.53 -28.64 -15.35
N VAL A 232 5.06 -27.49 -14.90
CA VAL A 232 4.58 -26.81 -13.69
C VAL A 232 3.15 -26.31 -13.88
N TYR A 233 2.86 -25.71 -15.04
CA TYR A 233 1.50 -25.28 -15.37
C TYR A 233 0.49 -26.43 -15.32
N ASN A 234 0.84 -27.58 -15.91
CA ASN A 234 -0.02 -28.76 -15.94
C ASN A 234 -0.29 -29.29 -14.52
N GLU A 235 0.71 -29.32 -13.64
CA GLU A 235 0.51 -29.72 -12.24
C GLU A 235 -0.38 -28.72 -11.46
N VAL A 236 -0.21 -27.42 -11.66
CA VAL A 236 -1.09 -26.40 -11.06
C VAL A 236 -2.53 -26.56 -11.54
N LEU A 237 -2.74 -26.88 -12.83
CA LEU A 237 -4.07 -27.07 -13.41
C LEU A 237 -4.77 -28.33 -12.88
N ARG A 238 -4.01 -29.41 -12.61
CA ARG A 238 -4.53 -30.68 -12.06
C ARG A 238 -5.02 -30.56 -10.61
N GLY A 239 -4.52 -29.60 -9.84
CA GLY A 239 -4.92 -29.38 -8.45
C GLY A 239 -6.32 -28.77 -8.25
N LYS A 240 -7.19 -28.85 -9.25
CA LYS A 240 -8.60 -28.43 -9.20
C LYS A 240 -9.53 -29.59 -8.85
#